data_AF-A0A7K1DXI3-F1
#
_entry.id   AF-A0A7K1DXI3-F1
#
_cell.length_a   1.000
_cell.length_b   1.000
_cell.length_c   1.000
_cell.angle_alpha   90.00
_cell.angle_beta   90.00
_cell.angle_gamma   90.00
#
_symmetry.space_group_name_H-M   'P 1'
#
loop_
_entity.id
_entity.type
_entity.pdbx_description
1 polymer ?
#
loop_
_entity_poly.entity_id
_entity_poly.type
_entity_poly.pdbx_seq_one_letter_code
_entity_poly.pdbx_strand_id
1 'polypeptide(L)'
;MSAGGFGGAVAADDAALRSDVRRLGDLLGQTLVRQEGPELLELVEKVRKAVREGDGVELLASLSLEDSVQLVRAFSTYFNLANIAEQVHRARVLADARTDGGSWLARAVDKIEAALKAQTPGHELSIDEISQWVNEMSVRPVFTAHPTEAARRSVLSKMGRVADLLEDSRNPSQSDRLAETIDLLWQTDELRVGQPEPLDEAMNALYYLDDLFRQTVPEVLNDFAREMKRINVVVPVTARPLSFGSWIGGDRDGNPNVNAQVTTDAMVLQVGHAIRVTIAAMDALRQMLSISTRIIGATPELTASVEADLKHITEFEPRFLRLNAQEPYRLKATAIVHRLALTRDRHAKGGPHVAHRDYADTAELIKDLMLMRDSLFAHKGELIATGLLERTIRTVAAFGITHATMDIREHSDAHHHVLGQISGVSGYIEKSHEEKFEILTGFLARDADLDVTELDSAGQNTLETFFAIADLIDRFGSQAIETYIVSMTKGPDDLIAAVVIAQQVGLVSLKDEKARIGFAPLLETVAELRA
;
A
#
# COMPACT_ATOMS: atom_id res chain seq x y z
N MET A 1 8.86 41.11 29.71
CA MET A 1 7.92 40.26 28.95
C MET A 1 8.76 39.29 28.14
N SER A 2 9.32 38.29 28.83
CA SER A 2 8.87 36.89 28.90
C SER A 2 9.27 36.07 27.67
N ALA A 3 10.56 35.73 27.60
CA ALA A 3 11.10 34.64 26.79
C ALA A 3 10.94 33.30 27.55
N GLY A 4 9.70 32.87 27.78
CA GLY A 4 9.37 31.72 28.64
C GLY A 4 8.55 30.61 27.97
N GLY A 5 8.31 30.65 26.66
CA GLY A 5 7.35 29.75 26.00
C GLY A 5 7.89 28.40 25.54
N PHE A 6 9.13 28.33 25.03
CA PHE A 6 9.61 27.13 24.34
C PHE A 6 10.24 26.05 25.25
N GLY A 7 10.84 26.43 26.39
CA GLY A 7 11.47 25.47 27.30
C GLY A 7 10.49 24.69 28.20
N GLY A 8 9.30 25.26 28.46
CA GLY A 8 8.25 24.61 29.27
C GLY A 8 7.47 23.55 28.50
N ALA A 9 7.26 23.75 27.20
CA ALA A 9 6.53 22.82 26.34
C ALA A 9 7.31 21.50 26.13
N VAL A 10 8.62 21.56 25.85
CA VAL A 10 9.47 20.36 25.66
C VAL A 10 9.62 19.56 26.97
N ALA A 11 9.71 20.23 28.12
CA ALA A 11 9.81 19.56 29.42
C ALA A 11 8.46 18.95 29.89
N ALA A 12 7.34 19.55 29.50
CA ALA A 12 6.00 19.00 29.73
C ALA A 12 5.66 17.86 28.75
N ASP A 13 6.16 17.93 27.53
CA ASP A 13 6.04 16.88 26.48
C ASP A 13 6.67 15.57 26.95
N ASP A 14 7.91 15.65 27.41
CA ASP A 14 8.64 14.51 27.99
C ASP A 14 7.91 13.90 29.19
N ALA A 15 7.18 14.71 29.97
CA ALA A 15 6.45 14.24 31.13
C ALA A 15 5.20 13.42 30.75
N ALA A 16 4.49 13.83 29.70
CA ALA A 16 3.34 13.09 29.18
C ALA A 16 3.75 11.73 28.61
N LEU A 17 4.82 11.68 27.80
CA LEU A 17 5.38 10.44 27.29
C LEU A 17 5.82 9.51 28.43
N ARG A 18 6.58 10.03 29.42
CA ARG A 18 7.00 9.24 30.58
C ARG A 18 5.82 8.72 31.39
N SER A 19 4.74 9.49 31.48
CA SER A 19 3.50 9.08 32.14
C SER A 19 2.83 7.91 31.41
N ASP A 20 2.69 7.99 30.08
CA ASP A 20 2.09 6.92 29.28
C ASP A 20 2.95 5.64 29.31
N VAL A 21 4.27 5.76 29.16
CA VAL A 21 5.21 4.62 29.27
C VAL A 21 5.13 3.97 30.65
N ARG A 22 5.10 4.76 31.73
CA ARG A 22 4.97 4.24 33.10
C ARG A 22 3.64 3.50 33.27
N ARG A 23 2.54 4.11 32.84
CA ARG A 23 1.21 3.51 32.95
C ARG A 23 1.12 2.17 32.23
N LEU A 24 1.57 2.10 30.98
CA LEU A 24 1.59 0.84 30.23
C LEU A 24 2.50 -0.19 30.90
N GLY A 25 3.65 0.25 31.43
CA GLY A 25 4.57 -0.61 32.15
C GLY A 25 3.98 -1.18 33.45
N ASP A 26 3.22 -0.38 34.19
CA ASP A 26 2.52 -0.80 35.41
C ASP A 26 1.40 -1.79 35.08
N LEU A 27 0.62 -1.55 34.03
CA LEU A 27 -0.43 -2.46 33.55
C LEU A 27 0.15 -3.80 33.07
N LEU A 28 1.28 -3.78 32.37
CA LEU A 28 2.00 -4.99 32.00
C LEU A 28 2.53 -5.71 33.24
N GLY A 29 3.08 -4.99 34.23
CA GLY A 29 3.52 -5.60 35.49
C GLY A 29 2.37 -6.33 36.21
N GLN A 30 1.19 -5.72 36.27
CA GLN A 30 -0.01 -6.36 36.82
C GLN A 30 -0.45 -7.58 35.98
N THR A 31 -0.29 -7.52 34.66
CA THR A 31 -0.55 -8.63 33.74
C THR A 31 0.36 -9.82 34.04
N LEU A 32 1.68 -9.58 34.18
CA LEU A 32 2.66 -10.62 34.51
C LEU A 32 2.31 -11.30 35.85
N VAL A 33 1.95 -10.52 36.87
CA VAL A 33 1.54 -11.06 38.18
C VAL A 33 0.28 -11.92 38.07
N ARG A 34 -0.72 -11.48 37.29
CA ARG A 34 -1.97 -12.23 37.11
C ARG A 34 -1.78 -13.54 36.36
N GLN A 35 -0.92 -13.55 35.35
CA GLN A 35 -0.80 -14.65 34.39
C GLN A 35 0.26 -15.68 34.78
N GLU A 36 1.41 -15.22 35.29
CA GLU A 36 2.60 -16.05 35.52
C GLU A 36 3.03 -16.06 37.01
N GLY A 37 2.48 -15.16 37.82
CA GLY A 37 2.82 -15.01 39.24
C GLY A 37 3.76 -13.84 39.55
N PRO A 38 3.90 -13.45 40.83
CA PRO A 38 4.76 -12.34 41.24
C PRO A 38 6.25 -12.57 40.95
N GLU A 39 6.69 -13.81 40.91
CA GLU A 39 8.09 -14.20 40.72
C GLU A 39 8.66 -13.72 39.38
N LEU A 40 7.86 -13.75 38.31
CA LEU A 40 8.30 -13.28 36.99
C LEU A 40 8.53 -11.76 36.98
N LEU A 41 7.67 -10.99 37.64
CA LEU A 41 7.84 -9.53 37.74
C LEU A 41 9.10 -9.20 38.56
N GLU A 42 9.34 -9.90 39.66
CA GLU A 42 10.55 -9.76 40.46
C GLU A 42 11.81 -10.08 39.64
N LEU A 43 11.75 -11.12 38.83
CA LEU A 43 12.84 -11.51 37.94
C LEU A 43 13.13 -10.42 36.88
N VAL A 44 12.09 -9.88 36.23
CA VAL A 44 12.23 -8.77 35.26
C VAL A 44 12.90 -7.56 35.91
N GLU A 45 12.46 -7.15 37.09
CA GLU A 45 13.04 -6.01 37.80
C GLU A 45 14.48 -6.28 38.27
N LYS A 46 14.77 -7.51 38.72
CA LYS A 46 16.13 -7.94 39.07
C LYS A 46 17.07 -7.84 37.86
N VAL A 47 16.64 -8.31 36.68
CA VAL A 47 17.43 -8.23 35.45
C VAL A 47 17.62 -6.78 35.02
N ARG A 48 16.57 -5.93 35.05
CA ARG A 48 16.69 -4.49 34.75
C ARG A 48 17.71 -3.79 35.63
N LYS A 49 17.71 -4.10 36.93
CA LYS A 49 18.66 -3.54 37.89
C LYS A 49 20.09 -4.02 37.61
N ALA A 50 20.30 -5.32 37.44
CA ALA A 50 21.62 -5.89 37.17
C ALA A 50 22.25 -5.33 35.89
N VAL A 51 21.46 -5.16 34.81
CA VAL A 51 21.95 -4.55 33.56
C VAL A 51 22.39 -3.09 33.75
N ARG A 52 21.69 -2.31 34.59
CA ARG A 52 22.07 -0.93 34.91
C ARG A 52 23.33 -0.85 35.77
N GLU A 53 23.55 -1.83 36.64
CA GLU A 53 24.68 -1.89 37.58
C GLU A 53 25.94 -2.55 36.98
N GLY A 54 25.81 -3.21 35.82
CA GLY A 54 26.93 -3.83 35.10
C GLY A 54 27.05 -5.35 35.27
N ASP A 55 26.18 -5.96 36.10
CA ASP A 55 26.23 -7.38 36.49
C ASP A 55 25.24 -8.27 35.69
N GLY A 56 24.67 -7.74 34.59
CA GLY A 56 23.62 -8.42 33.83
C GLY A 56 24.03 -9.76 33.21
N VAL A 57 25.29 -9.90 32.78
CA VAL A 57 25.76 -11.09 32.05
C VAL A 57 25.79 -12.34 32.94
N GLU A 58 26.26 -12.20 34.18
CA GLU A 58 26.34 -13.33 35.12
C GLU A 58 24.94 -13.82 35.53
N LEU A 59 24.01 -12.89 35.74
CA LEU A 59 22.62 -13.21 36.06
C LEU A 59 21.95 -13.94 34.89
N LEU A 60 22.09 -13.43 33.66
CA LEU A 60 21.49 -14.04 32.47
C LEU A 60 22.04 -15.45 32.20
N ALA A 61 23.33 -15.68 32.44
CA ALA A 61 23.96 -16.99 32.28
C ALA A 61 23.43 -18.06 33.27
N SER A 62 22.83 -17.63 34.38
CA SER A 62 22.31 -18.52 35.43
C SER A 62 20.84 -18.90 35.27
N LEU A 63 20.14 -18.32 34.29
CA LEU A 63 18.70 -18.51 34.11
C LEU A 63 18.38 -19.86 33.49
N SER A 64 17.23 -20.41 33.89
CA SER A 64 16.66 -21.56 33.19
C SER A 64 16.20 -21.15 31.78
N LEU A 65 16.01 -22.14 30.90
CA LEU A 65 15.46 -21.87 29.57
C LEU A 65 14.04 -21.30 29.65
N GLU A 66 13.22 -21.81 30.58
CA GLU A 66 11.85 -21.36 30.80
C GLU A 66 11.79 -19.89 31.24
N ASP A 67 12.61 -19.53 32.25
CA ASP A 67 12.74 -18.15 32.73
C ASP A 67 13.24 -17.22 31.61
N SER A 68 14.20 -17.70 30.81
CA SER A 68 14.75 -16.94 29.68
C SER A 68 13.70 -16.63 28.62
N VAL A 69 12.83 -17.59 28.30
CA VAL A 69 11.72 -17.38 27.35
C VAL A 69 10.71 -16.38 27.89
N GLN A 70 10.29 -16.50 29.16
CA GLN A 70 9.36 -15.56 29.78
C GLN A 70 9.96 -14.14 29.88
N LEU A 71 11.25 -14.01 30.21
CA LEU A 71 11.97 -12.74 30.24
C LEU A 71 12.03 -12.08 28.86
N VAL A 72 12.37 -12.82 27.82
CA VAL A 72 12.40 -12.31 26.45
C VAL A 72 11.02 -11.79 26.06
N ARG A 73 9.95 -12.57 26.30
CA ARG A 73 8.57 -12.12 26.03
C ARG A 73 8.20 -10.88 26.81
N ALA A 74 8.54 -10.81 28.10
CA ALA A 74 8.29 -9.64 28.93
C ALA A 74 8.98 -8.39 28.37
N PHE A 75 10.29 -8.47 28.10
CA PHE A 75 11.05 -7.34 27.55
C PHE A 75 10.59 -6.93 26.15
N SER A 76 10.25 -7.88 25.27
CA SER A 76 9.65 -7.60 23.96
C SER A 76 8.33 -6.85 24.11
N THR A 77 7.45 -7.29 25.02
CA THR A 77 6.16 -6.62 25.27
C THR A 77 6.36 -5.22 25.84
N TYR A 78 7.27 -5.05 26.79
CA TYR A 78 7.64 -3.72 27.32
C TYR A 78 8.15 -2.79 26.22
N PHE A 79 9.02 -3.29 25.33
CA PHE A 79 9.57 -2.54 24.21
C PHE A 79 8.47 -2.13 23.21
N ASN A 80 7.57 -3.06 22.84
CA ASN A 80 6.43 -2.79 21.98
C ASN A 80 5.52 -1.70 22.55
N LEU A 81 5.20 -1.77 23.86
CA LEU A 81 4.38 -0.76 24.53
C LEU A 81 5.07 0.61 24.60
N ALA A 82 6.37 0.64 24.88
CA ALA A 82 7.14 1.88 24.89
C ALA A 82 7.18 2.55 23.50
N ASN A 83 7.42 1.77 22.45
CA ASN A 83 7.40 2.26 21.07
C ASN A 83 6.04 2.85 20.68
N ILE A 84 4.94 2.21 21.09
CA ILE A 84 3.59 2.71 20.80
C ILE A 84 3.29 3.98 21.58
N ALA A 85 3.70 4.08 22.85
CA ALA A 85 3.58 5.33 23.59
C ALA A 85 4.36 6.46 22.93
N GLU A 86 5.58 6.19 22.46
CA GLU A 86 6.40 7.16 21.71
C GLU A 86 5.74 7.57 20.39
N GLN A 87 5.20 6.63 19.62
CA GLN A 87 4.50 6.91 18.36
C GLN A 87 3.26 7.79 18.58
N VAL A 88 2.42 7.47 19.56
CA VAL A 88 1.23 8.29 19.91
C VAL A 88 1.66 9.68 20.38
N HIS A 89 2.68 9.77 21.22
CA HIS A 89 3.21 11.05 21.67
C HIS A 89 3.72 11.89 20.50
N ARG A 90 4.51 11.30 19.59
CA ARG A 90 4.99 11.96 18.37
C ARG A 90 3.84 12.43 17.48
N ALA A 91 2.77 11.64 17.36
CA ALA A 91 1.57 12.04 16.63
C ALA A 91 0.89 13.27 17.26
N ARG A 92 0.79 13.34 18.59
CA ARG A 92 0.27 14.52 19.32
C ARG A 92 1.14 15.76 19.08
N VAL A 93 2.46 15.64 19.20
CA VAL A 93 3.40 16.74 18.93
C VAL A 93 3.24 17.27 17.50
N LEU A 94 3.08 16.37 16.52
CA LEU A 94 2.84 16.76 15.13
C LEU A 94 1.47 17.42 14.95
N ALA A 95 0.44 16.99 15.66
CA ALA A 95 -0.90 17.59 15.63
C ALA A 95 -0.92 18.98 16.27
N ASP A 96 -0.20 19.19 17.38
CA ASP A 96 -0.06 20.49 18.04
C ASP A 96 0.72 21.46 17.14
N ALA A 97 1.85 21.01 16.58
CA ALA A 97 2.61 21.79 15.60
C ALA A 97 1.78 22.13 14.35
N ARG A 98 0.83 21.27 13.97
CA ARG A 98 -0.12 21.52 12.87
C ARG A 98 -1.17 22.56 13.26
N THR A 99 -1.60 22.59 14.52
CA THR A 99 -2.55 23.58 15.05
C THR A 99 -1.94 24.99 15.05
N ASP A 100 -0.66 25.10 15.44
CA ASP A 100 0.03 26.40 15.53
C ASP A 100 0.57 26.90 14.18
N GLY A 101 1.10 26.01 13.34
CA GLY A 101 1.87 26.37 12.14
C GLY A 101 1.35 25.78 10.83
N GLY A 102 0.14 25.22 10.81
CA GLY A 102 -0.44 24.53 9.65
C GLY A 102 0.24 23.18 9.35
N SER A 103 -0.36 22.40 8.44
CA SER A 103 0.21 21.13 7.98
C SER A 103 1.50 21.34 7.17
N TRP A 104 2.31 20.30 6.97
CA TRP A 104 3.48 20.37 6.09
C TRP A 104 3.12 20.80 4.67
N LEU A 105 1.96 20.36 4.17
CA LEU A 105 1.42 20.77 2.88
C LEU A 105 1.07 22.26 2.87
N ALA A 106 0.39 22.76 3.91
CA ALA A 106 0.08 24.17 4.04
C ALA A 106 1.36 25.03 4.05
N ARG A 107 2.37 24.64 4.84
CA ARG A 107 3.67 25.35 4.88
C ARG A 107 4.40 25.34 3.54
N ALA A 108 4.32 24.23 2.80
CA ALA A 108 4.91 24.15 1.46
C ALA A 108 4.19 25.08 0.48
N VAL A 109 2.86 25.09 0.51
CA VAL A 109 2.04 26.00 -0.30
C VAL A 109 2.25 27.45 0.09
N ASP A 110 2.40 27.78 1.38
CA ASP A 110 2.71 29.13 1.84
C ASP A 110 4.04 29.64 1.25
N LYS A 111 5.05 28.76 1.11
CA LYS A 111 6.32 29.09 0.44
C LYS A 111 6.14 29.32 -1.05
N ILE A 112 5.31 28.51 -1.72
CA ILE A 112 4.97 28.70 -3.14
C ILE A 112 4.23 30.03 -3.32
N GLU A 113 3.26 30.32 -2.46
CA GLU A 113 2.50 31.57 -2.46
C GLU A 113 3.42 32.78 -2.24
N ALA A 114 4.39 32.67 -1.33
CA ALA A 114 5.38 33.71 -1.10
C ALA A 114 6.27 33.92 -2.33
N ALA A 115 6.74 32.86 -2.98
CA ALA A 115 7.53 32.93 -4.23
C ALA A 115 6.71 33.55 -5.38
N LEU A 116 5.43 33.21 -5.50
CA LEU A 116 4.51 33.80 -6.48
C LEU A 116 4.35 35.32 -6.27
N LYS A 117 4.33 35.78 -5.02
CA LYS A 117 4.22 37.21 -4.67
C LYS A 117 5.56 37.96 -4.82
N ALA A 118 6.67 37.29 -4.48
CA ALA A 118 8.02 37.84 -4.50
C ALA A 118 8.86 37.14 -5.58
N GLN A 119 8.52 37.42 -6.83
CA GLN A 119 9.18 36.85 -8.01
C GLN A 119 10.69 37.15 -7.99
N THR A 120 11.49 36.14 -8.32
CA THR A 120 12.95 36.29 -8.47
C THR A 120 13.27 36.57 -9.94
N PRO A 121 13.92 37.70 -10.29
CA PRO A 121 14.23 38.02 -11.68
C PRO A 121 14.99 36.88 -12.38
N GLY A 122 14.50 36.45 -13.54
CA GLY A 122 15.06 35.35 -14.32
C GLY A 122 14.72 33.94 -13.80
N HIS A 123 13.89 33.85 -12.76
CA HIS A 123 13.30 32.61 -12.23
C HIS A 123 11.83 32.88 -11.88
N GLU A 124 11.12 33.52 -12.80
CA GLU A 124 9.70 33.79 -12.62
C GLU A 124 8.91 32.48 -12.52
N LEU A 125 7.94 32.46 -11.60
CA LEU A 125 7.07 31.33 -11.33
C LEU A 125 5.64 31.72 -11.68
N SER A 126 4.99 30.92 -12.54
CA SER A 126 3.60 31.09 -12.94
C SER A 126 2.69 30.00 -12.38
N ILE A 127 1.38 30.29 -12.32
CA ILE A 127 0.36 29.31 -11.92
C ILE A 127 0.28 28.16 -12.92
N ASP A 128 0.52 28.44 -14.21
CA ASP A 128 0.48 27.43 -15.27
C ASP A 128 1.62 26.41 -15.11
N GLU A 129 2.84 26.86 -14.78
CA GLU A 129 3.98 25.97 -14.49
C GLU A 129 3.71 25.12 -13.25
N ILE A 130 3.19 25.71 -12.16
CA ILE A 130 2.85 24.94 -10.96
C ILE A 130 1.76 23.91 -11.28
N SER A 131 0.75 24.29 -12.08
CA SER A 131 -0.32 23.38 -12.50
C SER A 131 0.23 22.23 -13.32
N GLN A 132 1.18 22.48 -14.22
CA GLN A 132 1.88 21.43 -14.96
C GLN A 132 2.64 20.49 -14.02
N TRP A 133 3.47 21.02 -13.11
CA TRP A 133 4.24 20.19 -12.18
C TRP A 133 3.36 19.34 -11.28
N VAL A 134 2.23 19.88 -10.82
CA VAL A 134 1.28 19.15 -9.97
C VAL A 134 0.55 18.05 -10.75
N ASN A 135 0.29 18.26 -12.04
CA ASN A 135 -0.29 17.23 -12.91
C ASN A 135 0.72 16.12 -13.24
N GLU A 136 2.01 16.43 -13.31
CA GLU A 136 3.10 15.48 -13.60
C GLU A 136 3.68 14.82 -12.33
N MET A 137 3.41 15.38 -11.15
CA MET A 137 3.88 14.86 -9.88
C MET A 137 3.41 13.41 -9.69
N SER A 138 4.35 12.53 -9.35
CA SER A 138 4.08 11.15 -9.00
C SER A 138 5.02 10.70 -7.90
N VAL A 139 4.45 10.35 -6.74
CA VAL A 139 5.15 9.73 -5.63
C VAL A 139 4.61 8.32 -5.45
N ARG A 140 5.49 7.31 -5.52
CA ARG A 140 5.12 5.90 -5.36
C ARG A 140 5.97 5.23 -4.26
N PRO A 141 5.55 5.26 -2.98
CA PRO A 141 6.18 4.45 -1.95
C PRO A 141 6.00 2.96 -2.29
N VAL A 142 7.10 2.21 -2.28
CA VAL A 142 7.11 0.77 -2.59
C VAL A 142 7.28 -0.02 -1.31
N PHE A 143 6.29 -0.87 -1.00
CA PHE A 143 6.33 -1.76 0.15
C PHE A 143 7.22 -2.98 -0.15
N THR A 144 8.16 -3.25 0.74
CA THR A 144 9.03 -4.43 0.68
C THR A 144 8.73 -5.36 1.85
N ALA A 145 9.06 -6.65 1.69
CA ALA A 145 9.05 -7.56 2.81
C ALA A 145 10.12 -7.13 3.83
N HIS A 146 9.80 -7.21 5.12
CA HIS A 146 10.76 -6.89 6.17
C HIS A 146 11.38 -8.18 6.69
N PRO A 147 12.70 -8.38 6.53
CA PRO A 147 13.36 -9.67 6.76
C PRO A 147 13.35 -10.14 8.22
N THR A 148 13.03 -9.26 9.17
CA THR A 148 13.02 -9.55 10.61
C THR A 148 11.72 -9.16 11.32
N GLU A 149 10.65 -8.80 10.59
CA GLU A 149 9.38 -8.39 11.22
C GLU A 149 8.64 -9.60 11.78
N ALA A 150 9.00 -9.96 13.01
CA ALA A 150 8.42 -11.08 13.75
C ALA A 150 6.93 -10.84 14.07
N ALA A 151 6.52 -9.57 14.24
CA ALA A 151 5.19 -9.22 14.68
C ALA A 151 4.11 -9.68 13.69
N ARG A 152 3.21 -10.53 14.19
CA ARG A 152 2.03 -10.99 13.45
C ARG A 152 1.01 -9.86 13.36
N ARG A 153 0.15 -9.86 12.34
CA ARG A 153 -1.01 -8.94 12.22
C ARG A 153 -1.84 -8.84 13.50
N SER A 154 -2.00 -9.95 14.23
CA SER A 154 -2.71 -9.99 15.50
C SER A 154 -2.06 -9.14 16.59
N VAL A 155 -0.72 -9.01 16.59
CA VAL A 155 0.04 -8.13 17.48
C VAL A 155 -0.12 -6.68 17.04
N LEU A 156 0.09 -6.40 15.74
CA LEU A 156 -0.09 -5.05 15.17
C LEU A 156 -1.49 -4.48 15.43
N SER A 157 -2.53 -5.30 15.31
CA SER A 157 -3.92 -4.87 15.57
C SER A 157 -4.13 -4.51 17.05
N LYS A 158 -3.47 -5.20 17.99
CA LYS A 158 -3.53 -4.87 19.42
C LYS A 158 -2.71 -3.63 19.74
N MET A 159 -1.55 -3.47 19.13
CA MET A 159 -0.73 -2.27 19.24
C MET A 159 -1.49 -1.04 18.74
N GLY A 160 -2.19 -1.15 17.60
CA GLY A 160 -3.11 -0.10 17.12
C GLY A 160 -4.23 0.20 18.12
N ARG A 161 -4.84 -0.83 18.71
CA ARG A 161 -5.85 -0.63 19.76
C ARG A 161 -5.31 0.08 21.01
N VAL A 162 -4.08 -0.24 21.43
CA VAL A 162 -3.41 0.47 22.52
C VAL A 162 -3.19 1.94 22.13
N ALA A 163 -2.75 2.21 20.89
CA ALA A 163 -2.57 3.56 20.39
C ALA A 163 -3.88 4.38 20.42
N ASP A 164 -4.98 3.82 19.87
CA ASP A 164 -6.31 4.44 19.89
C ASP A 164 -6.76 4.76 21.33
N LEU A 165 -6.56 3.79 22.24
CA LEU A 165 -6.94 3.97 23.63
C LEU A 165 -6.11 5.08 24.27
N LEU A 166 -4.81 5.18 24.00
CA LEU A 166 -3.97 6.26 24.54
C LEU A 166 -4.44 7.63 24.03
N GLU A 167 -4.87 7.76 22.77
CA GLU A 167 -5.41 9.02 22.25
C GLU A 167 -6.69 9.48 22.98
N ASP A 168 -7.56 8.55 23.39
CA ASP A 168 -8.80 8.85 24.12
C ASP A 168 -8.62 8.88 25.66
N SER A 169 -7.80 9.81 26.16
CA SER A 169 -7.51 9.97 27.60
C SER A 169 -8.69 10.41 28.46
N ARG A 170 -9.82 10.78 27.85
CA ARG A 170 -11.02 11.32 28.54
C ARG A 170 -12.03 10.23 28.90
N ASN A 171 -11.83 9.00 28.44
CA ASN A 171 -12.76 7.90 28.65
C ASN A 171 -12.51 7.23 30.01
N PRO A 172 -13.48 7.21 30.94
CA PRO A 172 -13.30 6.58 32.26
C PRO A 172 -12.97 5.09 32.20
N SER A 173 -13.39 4.39 31.13
CA SER A 173 -13.12 2.96 30.90
C SER A 173 -11.78 2.69 30.19
N GLN A 174 -11.02 3.74 29.85
CA GLN A 174 -9.76 3.62 29.12
C GLN A 174 -8.77 2.71 29.85
N SER A 175 -8.66 2.84 31.17
CA SER A 175 -7.69 2.05 31.94
C SER A 175 -8.03 0.56 31.92
N ASP A 176 -9.30 0.21 32.08
CA ASP A 176 -9.76 -1.17 32.05
C ASP A 176 -9.54 -1.78 30.66
N ARG A 177 -9.88 -1.04 29.60
CA ARG A 177 -9.66 -1.48 28.21
C ARG A 177 -8.19 -1.61 27.83
N LEU A 178 -7.32 -0.74 28.36
CA LEU A 178 -5.87 -0.87 28.21
C LEU A 178 -5.38 -2.14 28.90
N ALA A 179 -5.83 -2.40 30.13
CA ALA A 179 -5.48 -3.61 30.86
C ALA A 179 -5.94 -4.88 30.11
N GLU A 180 -7.19 -4.91 29.63
CA GLU A 180 -7.73 -6.00 28.79
C GLU A 180 -6.89 -6.22 27.53
N THR A 181 -6.50 -5.13 26.85
CA THR A 181 -5.72 -5.22 25.61
C THR A 181 -4.29 -5.69 25.86
N ILE A 182 -3.67 -5.27 26.98
CA ILE A 182 -2.33 -5.71 27.39
C ILE A 182 -2.34 -7.18 27.84
N ASP A 183 -3.36 -7.61 28.58
CA ASP A 183 -3.57 -9.04 28.91
C ASP A 183 -3.68 -9.87 27.62
N LEU A 184 -4.48 -9.40 26.66
CA LEU A 184 -4.65 -10.09 25.38
C LEU A 184 -3.37 -10.08 24.53
N LEU A 185 -2.57 -9.01 24.62
CA LEU A 185 -1.26 -8.93 23.98
C LEU A 185 -0.31 -9.97 24.59
N TRP A 186 -0.24 -10.07 25.92
CA TRP A 186 0.56 -11.08 26.62
C TRP A 186 0.17 -12.50 26.23
N GLN A 187 -1.13 -12.79 26.11
CA GLN A 187 -1.62 -14.11 25.72
C GLN A 187 -1.51 -14.39 24.21
N THR A 188 -1.08 -13.42 23.40
CA THR A 188 -0.85 -13.63 21.97
C THR A 188 0.57 -14.08 21.74
N ASP A 189 0.74 -15.18 21.01
CA ASP A 189 2.06 -15.59 20.54
C ASP A 189 2.60 -14.57 19.53
N GLU A 190 3.65 -13.85 19.94
CA GLU A 190 4.34 -12.84 19.14
C GLU A 190 5.27 -13.47 18.11
N LEU A 191 5.76 -14.69 18.38
CA LEU A 191 6.71 -15.37 17.51
C LEU A 191 5.97 -16.16 16.43
N ARG A 192 6.58 -16.19 15.24
CA ARG A 192 6.14 -17.11 14.19
C ARG A 192 6.78 -18.47 14.48
N VAL A 193 5.98 -19.53 14.39
CA VAL A 193 6.43 -20.91 14.62
C VAL A 193 7.42 -21.37 13.51
N GLY A 194 7.46 -20.68 12.37
CA GLY A 194 8.39 -20.95 11.27
C GLY A 194 8.69 -19.70 10.43
N GLN A 195 9.58 -19.85 9.44
CA GLN A 195 9.83 -18.83 8.44
C GLN A 195 8.52 -18.53 7.67
N PRO A 196 8.16 -17.25 7.48
CA PRO A 196 6.91 -16.93 6.80
C PRO A 196 6.94 -17.31 5.33
N GLU A 197 5.78 -17.70 4.82
CA GLU A 197 5.59 -17.86 3.39
C GLU A 197 5.42 -16.47 2.73
N PRO A 198 5.77 -16.28 1.45
CA PRO A 198 5.62 -14.99 0.77
C PRO A 198 4.20 -14.40 0.85
N LEU A 199 3.16 -15.25 0.90
CA LEU A 199 1.78 -14.80 1.03
C LEU A 199 1.46 -14.27 2.45
N ASP A 200 2.12 -14.76 3.49
CA ASP A 200 2.00 -14.20 4.85
C ASP A 200 2.60 -12.79 4.92
N GLU A 201 3.71 -12.56 4.20
CA GLU A 201 4.31 -11.24 4.08
C GLU A 201 3.40 -10.28 3.30
N ALA A 202 2.76 -10.77 2.24
CA ALA A 202 1.78 -9.98 1.48
C ALA A 202 0.63 -9.51 2.39
N MET A 203 0.09 -10.42 3.22
CA MET A 203 -0.97 -10.10 4.18
C MET A 203 -0.59 -9.00 5.17
N ASN A 204 0.69 -8.91 5.55
CA ASN A 204 1.19 -7.86 6.43
C ASN A 204 1.23 -6.49 5.74
N ALA A 205 1.73 -6.41 4.51
CA ALA A 205 1.70 -5.14 3.77
C ALA A 205 0.27 -4.70 3.45
N LEU A 206 -0.61 -5.64 3.11
CA LEU A 206 -2.03 -5.38 2.86
C LEU A 206 -2.74 -4.81 4.09
N TYR A 207 -2.33 -5.18 5.31
CA TYR A 207 -2.86 -4.55 6.52
C TYR A 207 -2.61 -3.03 6.54
N TYR A 208 -1.39 -2.59 6.20
CA TYR A 208 -1.05 -1.17 6.14
C TYR A 208 -1.70 -0.45 4.96
N LEU A 209 -1.69 -1.07 3.77
CA LEU A 209 -2.35 -0.49 2.59
C LEU A 209 -3.86 -0.31 2.81
N ASP A 210 -4.51 -1.32 3.42
CA ASP A 210 -5.92 -1.26 3.80
C ASP A 210 -6.21 -0.10 4.76
N ASP A 211 -5.31 0.14 5.71
CA ASP A 211 -5.44 1.22 6.69
C ASP A 211 -5.22 2.61 6.06
N LEU A 212 -4.16 2.75 5.27
CA LEU A 212 -3.87 3.95 4.48
C LEU A 212 -5.04 4.33 3.57
N PHE A 213 -5.66 3.34 2.90
CA PHE A 213 -6.84 3.55 2.05
C PHE A 213 -8.03 4.09 2.84
N ARG A 214 -8.32 3.53 4.02
CA ARG A 214 -9.51 3.87 4.80
C ARG A 214 -9.36 5.19 5.56
N GLN A 215 -8.15 5.50 6.03
CA GLN A 215 -7.94 6.56 7.01
C GLN A 215 -7.12 7.72 6.43
N THR A 216 -5.84 7.48 6.18
CA THR A 216 -4.86 8.57 5.99
C THR A 216 -4.92 9.19 4.59
N VAL A 217 -4.90 8.38 3.54
CA VAL A 217 -4.79 8.86 2.16
C VAL A 217 -5.98 9.71 1.70
N PRO A 218 -7.26 9.38 2.03
CA PRO A 218 -8.39 10.23 1.68
C PRO A 218 -8.21 11.67 2.18
N GLU A 219 -7.75 11.84 3.43
CA GLU A 219 -7.58 13.16 4.04
C GLU A 219 -6.33 13.87 3.52
N VAL A 220 -5.21 13.17 3.32
CA VAL A 220 -3.98 13.76 2.76
C VAL A 220 -4.21 14.30 1.34
N LEU A 221 -4.86 13.53 0.47
CA LEU A 221 -5.13 13.96 -0.91
C LEU A 221 -6.16 15.10 -0.97
N ASN A 222 -7.15 15.08 -0.08
CA ASN A 222 -8.12 16.16 0.03
C ASN A 222 -7.49 17.45 0.57
N ASP A 223 -6.66 17.36 1.61
CA ASP A 223 -5.89 18.48 2.12
C ASP A 223 -4.96 19.04 1.04
N PHE A 224 -4.24 18.19 0.31
CA PHE A 224 -3.40 18.62 -0.81
C PHE A 224 -4.19 19.42 -1.84
N ALA A 225 -5.32 18.90 -2.31
CA ALA A 225 -6.17 19.61 -3.28
C ALA A 225 -6.70 20.94 -2.72
N ARG A 226 -7.04 21.00 -1.43
CA ARG A 226 -7.51 22.23 -0.77
C ARG A 226 -6.40 23.28 -0.68
N GLU A 227 -5.20 22.88 -0.26
CA GLU A 227 -4.07 23.81 -0.16
C GLU A 227 -3.65 24.31 -1.54
N MET A 228 -3.57 23.46 -2.56
CA MET A 228 -3.28 23.90 -3.94
C MET A 228 -4.33 24.89 -4.47
N LYS A 229 -5.61 24.69 -4.13
CA LYS A 229 -6.69 25.62 -4.52
C LYS A 229 -6.51 27.02 -3.92
N ARG A 230 -5.87 27.19 -2.75
CA ARG A 230 -5.58 28.53 -2.18
C ARG A 230 -4.73 29.40 -3.11
N ILE A 231 -3.84 28.78 -3.89
CA ILE A 231 -2.99 29.48 -4.85
C ILE A 231 -3.53 29.41 -6.29
N ASN A 232 -4.83 29.14 -6.44
CA ASN A 232 -5.55 29.01 -7.72
C ASN A 232 -5.08 27.85 -8.62
N VAL A 233 -4.46 26.82 -8.06
CA VAL A 233 -4.11 25.59 -8.78
C VAL A 233 -5.18 24.54 -8.52
N VAL A 234 -5.84 24.07 -9.58
CA VAL A 234 -6.90 23.05 -9.48
C VAL A 234 -6.27 21.67 -9.66
N VAL A 235 -6.37 20.82 -8.63
CA VAL A 235 -5.95 19.42 -8.70
C VAL A 235 -7.15 18.57 -9.13
N PRO A 236 -7.14 17.94 -10.32
CA PRO A 236 -8.21 17.03 -10.73
C PRO A 236 -8.47 15.95 -9.67
N VAL A 237 -9.72 15.54 -9.50
CA VAL A 237 -10.08 14.48 -8.53
C VAL A 237 -9.56 13.11 -8.95
N THR A 238 -9.27 12.95 -10.24
CA THR A 238 -8.65 11.77 -10.85
C THR A 238 -7.13 11.85 -10.95
N ALA A 239 -6.51 12.96 -10.51
CA ALA A 239 -5.06 13.08 -10.49
C ALA A 239 -4.46 12.06 -9.50
N ARG A 240 -3.28 11.53 -9.82
CA ARG A 240 -2.60 10.49 -9.05
C ARG A 240 -1.22 10.96 -8.53
N PRO A 241 -1.16 12.04 -7.73
CA PRO A 241 0.12 12.53 -7.19
C PRO A 241 0.76 11.56 -6.19
N LEU A 242 -0.05 10.65 -5.65
CA LEU A 242 0.36 9.56 -4.78
C LEU A 242 -0.20 8.25 -5.35
N SER A 243 0.66 7.24 -5.42
CA SER A 243 0.35 5.86 -5.73
C SER A 243 1.14 4.94 -4.82
N PHE A 244 0.92 3.63 -4.88
CA PHE A 244 1.64 2.67 -4.06
C PHE A 244 2.23 1.55 -4.93
N GLY A 245 3.41 1.08 -4.57
CA GLY A 245 4.04 -0.10 -5.16
C GLY A 245 4.23 -1.21 -4.14
N SER A 246 4.48 -2.43 -4.61
CA SER A 246 4.82 -3.58 -3.76
C SER A 246 5.83 -4.48 -4.46
N TRP A 247 6.83 -4.94 -3.72
CA TRP A 247 7.75 -6.01 -4.13
C TRP A 247 7.31 -7.38 -3.62
N ILE A 248 6.33 -7.43 -2.72
CA ILE A 248 5.97 -8.68 -2.05
C ILE A 248 5.19 -9.57 -3.01
N GLY A 249 5.73 -10.77 -3.26
CA GLY A 249 5.24 -11.70 -4.28
C GLY A 249 5.82 -11.46 -5.69
N GLY A 250 6.55 -10.37 -5.91
CA GLY A 250 7.19 -10.05 -7.19
C GLY A 250 8.72 -10.06 -7.16
N ASP A 251 9.33 -9.77 -6.00
CA ASP A 251 10.77 -9.87 -5.79
C ASP A 251 11.19 -11.31 -5.52
N ARG A 252 11.91 -11.89 -6.49
CA ARG A 252 12.41 -13.26 -6.43
C ARG A 252 13.94 -13.33 -6.44
N ASP A 253 14.60 -12.18 -6.39
CA ASP A 253 16.06 -12.12 -6.34
C ASP A 253 16.58 -12.78 -5.06
N GLY A 254 17.32 -13.87 -5.22
CA GLY A 254 17.81 -14.69 -4.11
C GLY A 254 16.72 -15.42 -3.30
N ASN A 255 15.46 -15.42 -3.75
CA ASN A 255 14.33 -16.03 -3.04
C ASN A 255 13.60 -17.08 -3.90
N PRO A 256 14.00 -18.37 -3.83
CA PRO A 256 13.38 -19.42 -4.65
C PRO A 256 11.91 -19.72 -4.27
N ASN A 257 11.43 -19.22 -3.13
CA ASN A 257 10.05 -19.41 -2.70
C ASN A 257 9.06 -18.51 -3.47
N VAL A 258 9.53 -17.52 -4.22
CA VAL A 258 8.69 -16.63 -5.02
C VAL A 258 8.65 -17.13 -6.47
N ASN A 259 7.80 -18.13 -6.71
CA ASN A 259 7.53 -18.68 -8.05
C ASN A 259 6.38 -17.94 -8.78
N ALA A 260 6.15 -18.25 -10.06
CA ALA A 260 5.10 -17.63 -10.87
C ALA A 260 3.68 -17.77 -10.27
N GLN A 261 3.40 -18.90 -9.59
CA GLN A 261 2.13 -19.11 -8.90
C GLN A 261 1.99 -18.19 -7.68
N VAL A 262 3.06 -18.03 -6.89
CA VAL A 262 3.07 -17.11 -5.74
C VAL A 262 2.84 -15.66 -6.19
N THR A 263 3.45 -15.22 -7.30
CA THR A 263 3.19 -13.90 -7.90
C THR A 263 1.72 -13.74 -8.26
N THR A 264 1.12 -14.77 -8.87
CA THR A 264 -0.30 -14.78 -9.23
C THR A 264 -1.21 -14.70 -7.99
N ASP A 265 -0.93 -15.52 -6.98
CA ASP A 265 -1.71 -15.60 -5.75
C ASP A 265 -1.62 -14.30 -4.94
N ALA A 266 -0.43 -13.70 -4.87
CA ALA A 266 -0.20 -12.41 -4.22
C ALA A 266 -1.01 -11.29 -4.88
N MET A 267 -1.05 -11.23 -6.23
CA MET A 267 -1.83 -10.25 -6.97
C MET A 267 -3.35 -10.45 -6.75
N VAL A 268 -3.84 -11.69 -6.84
CA VAL A 268 -5.26 -12.00 -6.58
C VAL A 268 -5.67 -11.59 -5.16
N LEU A 269 -4.82 -11.90 -4.18
CA LEU A 269 -5.04 -11.52 -2.79
C LEU A 269 -5.07 -10.00 -2.60
N GLN A 270 -4.12 -9.29 -3.20
CA GLN A 270 -4.01 -7.83 -3.14
C GLN A 270 -5.24 -7.14 -3.75
N VAL A 271 -5.67 -7.57 -4.94
CA VAL A 271 -6.87 -7.05 -5.61
C VAL A 271 -8.12 -7.34 -4.78
N GLY A 272 -8.22 -8.52 -4.17
CA GLY A 272 -9.31 -8.86 -3.26
C GLY A 272 -9.41 -7.91 -2.06
N HIS A 273 -8.27 -7.43 -1.55
CA HIS A 273 -8.21 -6.43 -0.48
C HIS A 273 -8.59 -5.02 -0.97
N ALA A 274 -8.05 -4.58 -2.11
CA ALA A 274 -8.41 -3.29 -2.73
C ALA A 274 -9.93 -3.16 -2.94
N ILE A 275 -10.56 -4.20 -3.49
CA ILE A 275 -12.00 -4.24 -3.70
C ILE A 275 -12.75 -4.21 -2.37
N ARG A 276 -12.28 -4.94 -1.35
CA ARG A 276 -12.92 -4.97 -0.01
C ARG A 276 -12.96 -3.58 0.63
N VAL A 277 -11.84 -2.85 0.61
CA VAL A 277 -11.79 -1.50 1.18
C VAL A 277 -12.57 -0.48 0.35
N THR A 278 -12.60 -0.66 -0.97
CA THR A 278 -13.44 0.14 -1.86
C THR A 278 -14.93 -0.10 -1.60
N ILE A 279 -15.37 -1.35 -1.42
CA ILE A 279 -16.75 -1.69 -1.03
C ILE A 279 -17.13 -1.00 0.28
N ALA A 280 -16.25 -1.02 1.29
CA ALA A 280 -16.52 -0.34 2.56
C ALA A 280 -16.71 1.18 2.40
N ALA A 281 -15.88 1.84 1.57
CA ALA A 281 -16.05 3.25 1.24
C ALA A 281 -17.36 3.52 0.48
N MET A 282 -17.71 2.63 -0.46
CA MET A 282 -18.97 2.71 -1.20
C MET A 282 -20.20 2.46 -0.32
N ASP A 283 -20.10 1.60 0.69
CA ASP A 283 -21.16 1.37 1.67
C ASP A 283 -21.44 2.62 2.51
N ALA A 284 -20.39 3.35 2.90
CA ALA A 284 -20.54 4.65 3.57
C ALA A 284 -21.25 5.67 2.65
N LEU A 285 -20.86 5.75 1.37
CA LEU A 285 -21.55 6.60 0.38
C LEU A 285 -23.01 6.18 0.19
N ARG A 286 -23.29 4.88 0.06
CA ARG A 286 -24.64 4.32 -0.10
C ARG A 286 -25.56 4.72 1.07
N GLN A 287 -25.05 4.69 2.29
CA GLN A 287 -25.80 5.11 3.47
C GLN A 287 -26.13 6.62 3.42
N MET A 288 -25.16 7.44 3.04
CA MET A 288 -25.28 8.91 3.05
C MET A 288 -26.06 9.49 1.86
N LEU A 289 -25.94 8.91 0.66
CA LEU A 289 -26.48 9.47 -0.60
C LEU A 289 -27.98 9.19 -0.82
N SER A 290 -28.82 9.69 0.09
CA SER A 290 -30.30 9.56 0.07
C SER A 290 -31.03 10.62 -0.78
N ILE A 291 -30.35 11.24 -1.76
CA ILE A 291 -30.90 12.35 -2.53
C ILE A 291 -32.13 11.87 -3.31
N SER A 292 -33.28 12.47 -3.03
CA SER A 292 -34.56 12.12 -3.65
C SER A 292 -34.84 12.96 -4.90
N THR A 293 -35.25 12.29 -5.97
CA THR A 293 -35.77 12.90 -7.20
C THR A 293 -37.03 13.74 -6.99
N ARG A 294 -37.75 13.53 -5.87
CA ARG A 294 -38.92 14.36 -5.52
C ARG A 294 -38.57 15.74 -4.99
N ILE A 295 -37.33 15.95 -4.56
CA ILE A 295 -36.89 17.20 -3.92
C ILE A 295 -36.00 17.98 -4.86
N ILE A 296 -34.93 17.37 -5.38
CA ILE A 296 -33.93 18.12 -6.17
C ILE A 296 -33.62 17.52 -7.53
N GLY A 297 -33.77 16.20 -7.73
CA GLY A 297 -33.54 15.55 -9.01
C GLY A 297 -32.17 14.88 -9.17
N ALA A 298 -31.92 14.37 -10.36
CA ALA A 298 -30.68 13.76 -10.82
C ALA A 298 -30.58 13.95 -12.34
N THR A 299 -29.38 13.89 -12.90
CA THR A 299 -29.22 14.07 -14.34
C THR A 299 -29.81 12.88 -15.11
N PRO A 300 -30.24 13.09 -16.38
CA PRO A 300 -30.68 11.99 -17.25
C PRO A 300 -29.61 10.91 -17.42
N GLU A 301 -28.34 11.31 -17.47
CA GLU A 301 -27.20 10.39 -17.63
C GLU A 301 -27.05 9.46 -16.42
N LEU A 302 -27.19 9.99 -15.20
CA LEU A 302 -27.16 9.16 -13.98
C LEU A 302 -28.35 8.20 -13.94
N THR A 303 -29.54 8.68 -14.30
CA THR A 303 -30.75 7.85 -14.31
C THR A 303 -30.64 6.71 -15.33
N ALA A 304 -30.18 6.99 -16.55
CA ALA A 304 -29.95 5.99 -17.58
C ALA A 304 -28.89 4.96 -17.17
N SER A 305 -27.83 5.40 -16.48
CA SER A 305 -26.81 4.50 -15.96
C SER A 305 -27.37 3.54 -14.89
N VAL A 306 -28.20 4.05 -13.97
CA VAL A 306 -28.89 3.20 -12.97
C VAL A 306 -29.82 2.20 -13.65
N GLU A 307 -30.60 2.62 -14.65
CA GLU A 307 -31.47 1.70 -15.40
C GLU A 307 -30.68 0.61 -16.12
N ALA A 308 -29.50 0.93 -16.67
CA ALA A 308 -28.61 -0.05 -17.27
C ALA A 308 -28.08 -1.04 -16.22
N ASP A 309 -27.65 -0.55 -15.06
CA ASP A 309 -27.18 -1.39 -13.96
C ASP A 309 -28.27 -2.37 -13.51
N LEU A 310 -29.50 -1.90 -13.31
CA LEU A 310 -30.64 -2.72 -12.88
C LEU A 310 -31.03 -3.82 -13.88
N LYS A 311 -30.72 -3.65 -15.17
CA LYS A 311 -30.94 -4.68 -16.20
C LYS A 311 -29.89 -5.78 -16.16
N HIS A 312 -28.64 -5.44 -15.82
CA HIS A 312 -27.51 -6.38 -15.87
C HIS A 312 -27.22 -7.04 -14.51
N ILE A 313 -27.61 -6.40 -13.41
CA ILE A 313 -27.42 -6.86 -12.04
C ILE A 313 -28.75 -7.41 -11.51
N THR A 314 -28.90 -8.74 -11.57
CA THR A 314 -30.10 -9.46 -11.15
C THR A 314 -30.19 -9.65 -9.64
N GLU A 315 -29.11 -9.39 -8.92
CA GLU A 315 -28.94 -9.60 -7.47
C GLU A 315 -29.62 -8.54 -6.61
N PHE A 316 -30.20 -7.49 -7.20
CA PHE A 316 -30.92 -6.48 -6.45
C PHE A 316 -32.16 -7.07 -5.78
N GLU A 317 -32.27 -6.87 -4.47
CA GLU A 317 -33.45 -7.29 -3.72
C GLU A 317 -34.69 -6.46 -4.14
N PRO A 318 -35.83 -7.09 -4.49
CA PRO A 318 -37.04 -6.36 -4.91
C PRO A 318 -37.54 -5.35 -3.86
N ARG A 319 -37.37 -5.68 -2.57
CA ARG A 319 -37.72 -4.79 -1.46
C ARG A 319 -36.85 -3.51 -1.49
N PHE A 320 -35.56 -3.64 -1.73
CA PHE A 320 -34.64 -2.51 -1.80
C PHE A 320 -35.00 -1.59 -2.97
N LEU A 321 -35.19 -2.16 -4.17
CA LEU A 321 -35.62 -1.39 -5.35
C LEU A 321 -36.88 -0.57 -5.10
N ARG A 322 -37.89 -1.18 -4.46
CA ARG A 322 -39.14 -0.49 -4.12
C ARG A 322 -38.94 0.66 -3.13
N LEU A 323 -38.08 0.48 -2.13
CA LEU A 323 -37.84 1.50 -1.09
C LEU A 323 -37.00 2.67 -1.63
N ASN A 324 -36.09 2.40 -2.57
CA ASN A 324 -35.10 3.36 -3.05
C ASN A 324 -35.37 3.85 -4.48
N ALA A 325 -36.55 3.56 -5.05
CA ALA A 325 -36.93 3.91 -6.43
C ALA A 325 -36.76 5.40 -6.78
N GLN A 326 -36.78 6.29 -5.78
CA GLN A 326 -36.63 7.74 -5.95
C GLN A 326 -35.24 8.25 -5.59
N GLU A 327 -34.29 7.38 -5.24
CA GLU A 327 -32.95 7.71 -4.74
C GLU A 327 -31.87 7.18 -5.69
N PRO A 328 -31.69 7.79 -6.88
CA PRO A 328 -30.81 7.27 -7.93
C PRO A 328 -29.35 7.15 -7.50
N TYR A 329 -28.85 8.06 -6.67
CA TYR A 329 -27.47 8.00 -6.16
C TYR A 329 -27.24 6.78 -5.25
N ARG A 330 -28.22 6.45 -4.39
CA ARG A 330 -28.16 5.24 -3.55
C ARG A 330 -28.25 3.97 -4.38
N LEU A 331 -29.11 3.95 -5.39
CA LEU A 331 -29.21 2.84 -6.34
C LEU A 331 -27.89 2.66 -7.10
N LYS A 332 -27.28 3.74 -7.60
CA LYS A 332 -25.98 3.70 -8.28
C LYS A 332 -24.86 3.20 -7.37
N ALA A 333 -24.75 3.74 -6.16
CA ALA A 333 -23.77 3.28 -5.18
C ALA A 333 -23.93 1.78 -4.87
N THR A 334 -25.17 1.29 -4.80
CA THR A 334 -25.46 -0.14 -4.60
C THR A 334 -25.05 -0.98 -5.81
N ALA A 335 -25.31 -0.50 -7.03
CA ALA A 335 -24.85 -1.16 -8.25
C ALA A 335 -23.32 -1.27 -8.29
N ILE A 336 -22.61 -0.19 -7.95
CA ILE A 336 -21.14 -0.19 -7.85
C ILE A 336 -20.66 -1.26 -6.87
N VAL A 337 -21.28 -1.39 -5.69
CA VAL A 337 -20.94 -2.45 -4.71
C VAL A 337 -21.14 -3.85 -5.28
N HIS A 338 -22.24 -4.10 -6.00
CA HIS A 338 -22.46 -5.38 -6.67
C HIS A 338 -21.39 -5.66 -7.75
N ARG A 339 -21.11 -4.67 -8.61
CA ARG A 339 -20.09 -4.80 -9.66
C ARG A 339 -18.70 -5.06 -9.08
N LEU A 340 -18.34 -4.38 -8.00
CA LEU A 340 -17.10 -4.62 -7.25
C LEU A 340 -17.04 -6.06 -6.71
N ALA A 341 -18.10 -6.54 -6.07
CA ALA A 341 -18.16 -7.92 -5.56
C ALA A 341 -18.03 -8.96 -6.70
N LEU A 342 -18.72 -8.73 -7.83
CA LEU A 342 -18.62 -9.58 -9.02
C LEU A 342 -17.21 -9.53 -9.64
N THR A 343 -16.55 -8.37 -9.62
CA THR A 343 -15.16 -8.21 -10.07
C THR A 343 -14.21 -9.04 -9.22
N ARG A 344 -14.32 -8.97 -7.90
CA ARG A 344 -13.53 -9.79 -6.97
C ARG A 344 -13.75 -11.29 -7.22
N ASP A 345 -15.00 -11.71 -7.35
CA ASP A 345 -15.35 -13.11 -7.55
C ASP A 345 -14.86 -13.62 -8.93
N ARG A 346 -14.89 -12.76 -9.96
CA ARG A 346 -14.29 -13.03 -11.28
C ARG A 346 -12.78 -13.24 -11.14
N HIS A 347 -12.08 -12.31 -10.50
CA HIS A 347 -10.63 -12.37 -10.34
C HIS A 347 -10.17 -13.61 -9.57
N ALA A 348 -10.87 -13.96 -8.48
CA ALA A 348 -10.59 -15.15 -7.69
C ALA A 348 -10.81 -16.47 -8.46
N LYS A 349 -11.72 -16.49 -9.44
CA LYS A 349 -12.02 -17.67 -10.26
C LYS A 349 -11.27 -17.71 -11.59
N GLY A 350 -10.51 -16.65 -11.93
CA GLY A 350 -9.91 -16.49 -13.26
C GLY A 350 -10.95 -16.38 -14.39
N GLY A 351 -12.13 -15.82 -14.10
CA GLY A 351 -13.22 -15.70 -15.08
C GLY A 351 -13.03 -14.55 -16.09
N PRO A 352 -13.66 -14.63 -17.27
CA PRO A 352 -13.65 -13.54 -18.24
C PRO A 352 -14.46 -12.33 -17.75
N HIS A 353 -14.05 -11.13 -18.15
CA HIS A 353 -14.80 -9.90 -17.90
C HIS A 353 -16.18 -9.94 -18.57
N VAL A 354 -17.21 -9.52 -17.84
CA VAL A 354 -18.56 -9.35 -18.38
C VAL A 354 -18.95 -7.88 -18.28
N ALA A 355 -19.00 -7.21 -19.45
CA ALA A 355 -19.36 -5.80 -19.56
C ALA A 355 -20.67 -5.49 -18.81
N HIS A 356 -20.69 -4.36 -18.10
CA HIS A 356 -21.81 -3.90 -17.26
C HIS A 356 -22.16 -4.77 -16.03
N ARG A 357 -21.54 -5.95 -15.86
CA ARG A 357 -21.71 -6.78 -14.66
C ARG A 357 -20.55 -6.65 -13.68
N ASP A 358 -19.33 -6.54 -14.18
CA ASP A 358 -18.14 -6.32 -13.37
C ASP A 358 -17.31 -5.17 -13.96
N TYR A 359 -16.21 -4.79 -13.31
CA TYR A 359 -15.30 -3.75 -13.77
C TYR A 359 -14.14 -4.39 -14.55
N ALA A 360 -13.85 -3.84 -15.73
CA ALA A 360 -12.66 -4.19 -16.49
C ALA A 360 -11.39 -3.64 -15.81
N ASP A 361 -11.45 -2.39 -15.38
CA ASP A 361 -10.32 -1.63 -14.82
C ASP A 361 -10.77 -0.52 -13.84
N THR A 362 -9.79 0.18 -13.27
CA THR A 362 -10.01 1.34 -12.39
C THR A 362 -10.73 2.49 -13.09
N ALA A 363 -10.49 2.71 -14.39
CA ALA A 363 -11.04 3.85 -15.13
C ALA A 363 -12.56 3.74 -15.27
N GLU A 364 -13.07 2.53 -15.48
CA GLU A 364 -14.51 2.27 -15.52
C GLU A 364 -15.19 2.56 -14.17
N LEU A 365 -14.56 2.20 -13.04
CA LEU A 365 -15.04 2.55 -11.70
C LEU A 365 -15.02 4.07 -11.48
N ILE A 366 -13.93 4.74 -11.82
CA ILE A 366 -13.81 6.21 -11.70
C ILE A 366 -14.89 6.90 -12.53
N LYS A 367 -15.23 6.40 -13.72
CA LYS A 367 -16.31 6.94 -14.56
C LYS A 367 -17.67 6.91 -13.86
N ASP A 368 -17.99 5.82 -13.17
CA ASP A 368 -19.23 5.71 -12.38
C ASP A 368 -19.26 6.71 -11.21
N LEU A 369 -18.13 6.89 -10.52
CA LEU A 369 -18.02 7.85 -9.42
C LEU A 369 -18.11 9.30 -9.91
N MET A 370 -17.46 9.61 -11.03
CA MET A 370 -17.52 10.92 -11.69
C MET A 370 -18.94 11.24 -12.16
N LEU A 371 -19.69 10.26 -12.68
CA LEU A 371 -21.09 10.46 -13.06
C LEU A 371 -21.96 10.88 -11.87
N MET A 372 -21.78 10.26 -10.70
CA MET A 372 -22.47 10.69 -9.48
C MET A 372 -22.05 12.10 -9.07
N ARG A 373 -20.76 12.42 -9.15
CA ARG A 373 -20.20 13.72 -8.78
C ARG A 373 -20.78 14.83 -9.66
N ASP A 374 -20.73 14.66 -10.97
CA ASP A 374 -21.18 15.67 -11.93
C ASP A 374 -22.70 15.88 -11.84
N SER A 375 -23.46 14.80 -11.59
CA SER A 375 -24.90 14.91 -11.33
C SER A 375 -25.21 15.70 -10.05
N LEU A 376 -24.41 15.55 -8.98
CA LEU A 376 -24.56 16.35 -7.76
C LEU A 376 -24.29 17.84 -8.04
N PHE A 377 -23.24 18.17 -8.79
CA PHE A 377 -22.96 19.57 -9.18
C PHE A 377 -24.12 20.18 -9.96
N ALA A 378 -24.72 19.43 -10.90
CA ALA A 378 -25.88 19.87 -11.66
C ALA A 378 -27.15 20.10 -10.79
N HIS A 379 -27.20 19.50 -9.59
CA HIS A 379 -28.37 19.52 -8.70
C HIS A 379 -28.07 20.14 -7.32
N LYS A 380 -27.23 21.20 -7.29
CA LYS A 380 -26.91 21.98 -6.07
C LYS A 380 -26.32 21.14 -4.92
N GLY A 381 -25.69 20.01 -5.25
CA GLY A 381 -25.06 19.07 -4.33
C GLY A 381 -23.57 19.30 -4.14
N GLU A 382 -23.05 20.51 -4.36
CA GLU A 382 -21.61 20.83 -4.33
C GLU A 382 -20.92 20.31 -3.06
N LEU A 383 -21.44 20.61 -1.87
CA LEU A 383 -20.84 20.17 -0.61
C LEU A 383 -20.87 18.63 -0.44
N ILE A 384 -21.82 17.95 -1.07
CA ILE A 384 -21.92 16.48 -1.06
C ILE A 384 -20.89 15.91 -2.04
N ALA A 385 -20.76 16.51 -3.22
CA ALA A 385 -19.80 16.13 -4.25
C ALA A 385 -18.37 16.30 -3.75
N THR A 386 -18.01 17.48 -3.26
CA THR A 386 -16.66 17.82 -2.74
C THR A 386 -16.36 17.25 -1.36
N GLY A 387 -17.31 16.50 -0.77
CA GLY A 387 -17.17 15.88 0.54
C GLY A 387 -16.63 14.46 0.43
N LEU A 388 -17.41 13.51 0.96
CA LEU A 388 -17.02 12.09 0.97
C LEU A 388 -16.80 11.53 -0.44
N LEU A 389 -17.58 11.96 -1.44
CA LEU A 389 -17.48 11.41 -2.79
C LEU A 389 -16.15 11.75 -3.47
N GLU A 390 -15.72 13.02 -3.49
CA GLU A 390 -14.41 13.39 -4.04
C GLU A 390 -13.25 12.75 -3.27
N ARG A 391 -13.35 12.61 -1.94
CA ARG A 391 -12.37 11.83 -1.16
C ARG A 391 -12.28 10.39 -1.65
N THR A 392 -13.43 9.72 -1.84
CA THR A 392 -13.45 8.35 -2.38
C THR A 392 -12.86 8.28 -3.80
N ILE A 393 -13.18 9.24 -4.68
CA ILE A 393 -12.62 9.29 -6.05
C ILE A 393 -11.10 9.40 -6.00
N ARG A 394 -10.57 10.33 -5.20
CA ARG A 394 -9.12 10.54 -5.05
C ARG A 394 -8.42 9.29 -4.52
N THR A 395 -9.01 8.63 -3.51
CA THR A 395 -8.46 7.38 -2.96
C THR A 395 -8.47 6.26 -4.00
N VAL A 396 -9.58 6.07 -4.73
CA VAL A 396 -9.65 5.06 -5.79
C VAL A 396 -8.66 5.39 -6.93
N ALA A 397 -8.44 6.66 -7.25
CA ALA A 397 -7.45 7.07 -8.24
C ALA A 397 -6.01 6.76 -7.79
N ALA A 398 -5.71 6.92 -6.49
CA ALA A 398 -4.39 6.64 -5.91
C ALA A 398 -4.04 5.14 -5.91
N PHE A 399 -4.95 4.32 -5.39
CA PHE A 399 -4.75 2.88 -5.17
C PHE A 399 -5.17 2.01 -6.36
N GLY A 400 -6.16 2.45 -7.13
CA GLY A 400 -6.82 1.62 -8.14
C GLY A 400 -7.55 0.41 -7.55
N ILE A 401 -8.07 -0.44 -8.44
CA ILE A 401 -8.64 -1.75 -8.04
C ILE A 401 -7.56 -2.80 -7.73
N THR A 402 -6.28 -2.46 -7.94
CA THR A 402 -5.12 -3.32 -7.68
C THR A 402 -4.43 -3.03 -6.36
N HIS A 403 -4.85 -2.03 -5.58
CA HIS A 403 -4.20 -1.54 -4.34
C HIS A 403 -2.84 -0.87 -4.56
N ALA A 404 -1.89 -1.63 -5.12
CA ALA A 404 -0.53 -1.21 -5.38
C ALA A 404 -0.04 -1.83 -6.70
N THR A 405 0.87 -1.17 -7.38
CA THR A 405 1.55 -1.73 -8.55
C THR A 405 2.62 -2.71 -8.08
N MET A 406 2.56 -3.96 -8.53
CA MET A 406 3.57 -4.96 -8.20
C MET A 406 4.76 -4.79 -9.15
N ASP A 407 5.97 -4.68 -8.60
CA ASP A 407 7.19 -4.78 -9.40
C ASP A 407 7.66 -6.24 -9.37
N ILE A 408 8.15 -6.73 -10.51
CA ILE A 408 8.84 -8.02 -10.59
C ILE A 408 10.34 -7.74 -10.57
N ARG A 409 11.10 -8.49 -9.78
CA ARG A 409 12.56 -8.35 -9.72
C ARG A 409 13.23 -9.71 -9.82
N GLU A 410 14.21 -9.84 -10.71
CA GLU A 410 15.02 -11.05 -10.86
C GLU A 410 16.47 -10.72 -11.27
N HIS A 411 17.41 -11.55 -10.83
CA HIS A 411 18.84 -11.40 -11.11
C HIS A 411 19.16 -11.58 -12.60
N SER A 412 20.04 -10.74 -13.14
CA SER A 412 20.50 -10.77 -14.55
C SER A 412 20.86 -12.18 -15.04
N ASP A 413 21.69 -12.91 -14.28
CA ASP A 413 22.08 -14.29 -14.58
C ASP A 413 20.92 -15.27 -14.83
N ALA A 414 19.73 -15.08 -14.25
CA ALA A 414 18.58 -15.96 -14.48
C ALA A 414 18.08 -15.89 -15.94
N HIS A 415 18.10 -14.69 -16.52
CA HIS A 415 17.72 -14.47 -17.92
C HIS A 415 18.75 -15.11 -18.86
N HIS A 416 20.03 -14.93 -18.56
CA HIS A 416 21.10 -15.57 -19.33
C HIS A 416 21.07 -17.10 -19.19
N HIS A 417 20.68 -17.63 -18.04
CA HIS A 417 20.50 -19.07 -17.83
C HIS A 417 19.39 -19.65 -18.71
N VAL A 418 18.26 -18.95 -18.85
CA VAL A 418 17.20 -19.32 -19.80
C VAL A 418 17.75 -19.28 -21.24
N LEU A 419 18.36 -18.17 -21.64
CA LEU A 419 18.85 -17.98 -23.00
C LEU A 419 20.00 -18.93 -23.36
N GLY A 420 20.81 -19.35 -22.40
CA GLY A 420 21.83 -20.38 -22.59
C GLY A 420 21.25 -21.73 -23.01
N GLN A 421 20.00 -22.02 -22.63
CA GLN A 421 19.30 -23.26 -22.98
C GLN A 421 18.55 -23.12 -24.31
N ILE A 422 17.89 -21.98 -24.58
CA ILE A 422 16.94 -21.84 -25.71
C ILE A 422 17.49 -21.06 -26.92
N SER A 423 18.64 -20.39 -26.80
CA SER A 423 19.14 -19.53 -27.89
C SER A 423 19.62 -20.29 -29.13
N GLY A 424 19.96 -21.58 -28.99
CA GLY A 424 20.64 -22.36 -30.02
C GLY A 424 22.07 -21.91 -30.32
N VAL A 425 22.63 -20.98 -29.54
CA VAL A 425 23.99 -20.46 -29.72
C VAL A 425 24.97 -21.27 -28.88
N SER A 426 25.90 -21.95 -29.55
CA SER A 426 26.96 -22.72 -28.88
C SER A 426 27.82 -21.81 -28.00
N GLY A 427 27.95 -22.19 -26.72
CA GLY A 427 28.77 -21.47 -25.74
C GLY A 427 28.26 -20.06 -25.43
N TYR A 428 26.94 -19.84 -25.45
CA TYR A 428 26.34 -18.52 -25.19
C TYR A 428 26.75 -17.94 -23.83
N ILE A 429 26.80 -18.76 -22.78
CA ILE A 429 27.08 -18.31 -21.41
C ILE A 429 28.50 -17.75 -21.30
N GLU A 430 29.47 -18.36 -21.98
CA GLU A 430 30.90 -18.03 -21.95
C GLU A 430 31.26 -16.79 -22.78
N LYS A 431 30.31 -16.27 -23.58
CA LYS A 431 30.52 -15.07 -24.40
C LYS A 431 30.66 -13.81 -23.56
N SER A 432 31.40 -12.84 -24.09
CA SER A 432 31.49 -11.51 -23.53
C SER A 432 30.15 -10.77 -23.58
N HIS A 433 29.99 -9.73 -22.74
CA HIS A 433 28.79 -8.87 -22.73
C HIS A 433 28.53 -8.23 -24.10
N GLU A 434 29.58 -7.81 -24.83
CA GLU A 434 29.46 -7.23 -26.17
C GLU A 434 28.93 -8.26 -27.19
N GLU A 435 29.48 -9.47 -27.20
CA GLU A 435 28.99 -10.55 -28.07
C GLU A 435 27.54 -10.95 -27.73
N LYS A 436 27.19 -11.03 -26.44
CA LYS A 436 25.82 -11.30 -25.99
C LYS A 436 24.88 -10.21 -26.46
N PHE A 437 25.26 -8.93 -26.34
CA PHE A 437 24.45 -7.81 -26.79
C PHE A 437 24.14 -7.90 -28.29
N GLU A 438 25.14 -8.16 -29.13
CA GLU A 438 24.96 -8.31 -30.58
C GLU A 438 24.01 -9.48 -30.92
N ILE A 439 24.16 -10.63 -30.25
CA ILE A 439 23.29 -11.80 -30.45
C ILE A 439 21.83 -11.46 -30.08
N LEU A 440 21.63 -10.89 -28.89
CA LEU A 440 20.30 -10.65 -28.34
C LEU A 440 19.55 -9.56 -29.11
N THR A 441 20.22 -8.47 -29.47
CA THR A 441 19.62 -7.44 -30.34
C THR A 441 19.28 -8.00 -31.71
N GLY A 442 20.09 -8.92 -32.24
CA GLY A 442 19.78 -9.69 -33.45
C GLY A 442 18.52 -10.55 -33.31
N PHE A 443 18.29 -11.17 -32.15
CA PHE A 443 17.06 -11.91 -31.86
C PHE A 443 15.83 -11.00 -31.83
N LEU A 444 15.93 -9.87 -31.14
CA LEU A 444 14.83 -8.89 -31.07
C LEU A 444 14.46 -8.34 -32.45
N ALA A 445 15.46 -7.93 -33.24
CA ALA A 445 15.26 -7.29 -34.53
C ALA A 445 14.60 -8.22 -35.57
N ARG A 446 14.85 -9.53 -35.47
CA ARG A 446 14.28 -10.54 -36.38
C ARG A 446 13.00 -11.19 -35.86
N ASP A 447 12.52 -10.80 -34.67
CA ASP A 447 11.37 -11.40 -34.01
C ASP A 447 11.53 -12.93 -33.89
N ALA A 448 12.66 -13.34 -33.30
CA ALA A 448 13.05 -14.75 -33.26
C ALA A 448 12.05 -15.58 -32.45
N ASP A 449 11.53 -16.65 -33.06
CA ASP A 449 10.74 -17.70 -32.41
C ASP A 449 11.70 -18.74 -31.81
N LEU A 450 11.92 -18.68 -30.50
CA LEU A 450 12.85 -19.57 -29.79
C LEU A 450 12.09 -20.80 -29.29
N ASP A 451 12.69 -21.98 -29.41
CA ASP A 451 12.13 -23.20 -28.85
C ASP A 451 12.29 -23.19 -27.32
N VAL A 452 11.17 -22.99 -26.62
CA VAL A 452 11.12 -22.89 -25.15
C VAL A 452 10.77 -24.21 -24.46
N THR A 453 10.82 -25.35 -25.16
CA THR A 453 10.36 -26.64 -24.64
C THR A 453 11.36 -27.37 -23.73
N GLU A 454 12.67 -27.15 -23.93
CA GLU A 454 13.73 -27.80 -23.16
C GLU A 454 14.38 -26.83 -22.15
N LEU A 455 13.75 -26.67 -20.99
CA LEU A 455 14.28 -25.89 -19.86
C LEU A 455 14.41 -26.76 -18.61
N ASP A 456 15.46 -26.52 -17.82
CA ASP A 456 15.53 -27.00 -16.45
C ASP A 456 14.53 -26.27 -15.52
N SER A 457 14.42 -26.72 -14.27
CA SER A 457 13.42 -26.17 -13.33
C SER A 457 13.61 -24.67 -13.05
N ALA A 458 14.86 -24.20 -13.01
CA ALA A 458 15.16 -22.79 -12.80
C ALA A 458 14.75 -21.94 -14.01
N GLY A 459 15.14 -22.36 -15.21
CA GLY A 459 14.77 -21.67 -16.45
C GLY A 459 13.27 -21.69 -16.71
N GLN A 460 12.60 -22.81 -16.43
CA GLN A 460 11.15 -22.93 -16.54
C GLN A 460 10.45 -21.94 -15.60
N ASN A 461 10.87 -21.82 -14.35
CA ASN A 461 10.29 -20.88 -13.40
C ASN A 461 10.48 -19.41 -13.81
N THR A 462 11.61 -19.03 -14.41
CA THR A 462 11.80 -17.68 -14.99
C THR A 462 10.84 -17.46 -16.15
N LEU A 463 10.76 -18.38 -17.12
CA LEU A 463 9.84 -18.25 -18.26
C LEU A 463 8.36 -18.19 -17.84
N GLU A 464 7.94 -19.06 -16.91
CA GLU A 464 6.58 -19.08 -16.36
C GLU A 464 6.23 -17.76 -15.66
N THR A 465 7.21 -17.07 -15.09
CA THR A 465 6.99 -15.74 -14.48
C THR A 465 6.66 -14.70 -15.55
N PHE A 466 7.32 -14.73 -16.71
CA PHE A 466 6.95 -13.88 -17.85
C PHE A 466 5.53 -14.17 -18.36
N PHE A 467 5.12 -15.44 -18.42
CA PHE A 467 3.73 -15.80 -18.72
C PHE A 467 2.75 -15.29 -17.67
N ALA A 468 3.07 -15.43 -16.38
CA ALA A 468 2.26 -14.90 -15.29
C ALA A 468 2.10 -13.38 -15.39
N ILE A 469 3.17 -12.64 -15.70
CA ILE A 469 3.09 -11.19 -15.93
C ILE A 469 2.09 -10.86 -17.04
N ALA A 470 2.16 -11.56 -18.18
CA ALA A 470 1.26 -11.32 -19.31
C ALA A 470 -0.22 -11.57 -18.92
N ASP A 471 -0.50 -12.69 -18.25
CA ASP A 471 -1.83 -13.05 -17.73
C ASP A 471 -2.35 -12.02 -16.73
N LEU A 472 -1.51 -11.60 -15.77
CA LEU A 472 -1.88 -10.64 -14.75
C LEU A 472 -2.20 -9.27 -15.35
N ILE A 473 -1.42 -8.79 -16.32
CA ILE A 473 -1.74 -7.54 -17.04
C ILE A 473 -3.05 -7.68 -17.81
N ASP A 474 -3.33 -8.84 -18.43
CA ASP A 474 -4.59 -9.07 -19.15
C ASP A 474 -5.81 -9.12 -18.21
N ARG A 475 -5.64 -9.66 -16.99
CA ARG A 475 -6.74 -9.83 -16.01
C ARG A 475 -7.01 -8.59 -15.16
N PHE A 476 -5.97 -7.85 -14.81
CA PHE A 476 -5.99 -6.77 -13.82
C PHE A 476 -5.65 -5.39 -14.40
N GLY A 477 -5.25 -5.33 -15.67
CA GLY A 477 -4.87 -4.10 -16.36
C GLY A 477 -3.38 -3.76 -16.21
N SER A 478 -2.92 -2.79 -17.01
CA SER A 478 -1.50 -2.40 -17.09
C SER A 478 -0.92 -1.82 -15.79
N GLN A 479 -1.76 -1.38 -14.86
CA GLN A 479 -1.31 -0.86 -13.56
C GLN A 479 -0.98 -1.97 -12.55
N ALA A 480 -1.32 -3.23 -12.86
CA ALA A 480 -1.02 -4.36 -12.00
C ALA A 480 0.49 -4.60 -11.91
N ILE A 481 1.18 -4.59 -13.06
CA ILE A 481 2.63 -4.73 -13.18
C ILE A 481 3.11 -3.76 -14.26
N GLU A 482 3.91 -2.79 -13.86
CA GLU A 482 4.44 -1.75 -14.77
C GLU A 482 5.93 -1.93 -15.07
N THR A 483 6.69 -2.52 -14.13
CA THR A 483 8.16 -2.59 -14.20
C THR A 483 8.68 -3.98 -13.87
N TYR A 484 9.58 -4.46 -14.73
CA TYR A 484 10.46 -5.59 -14.48
C TYR A 484 11.87 -5.08 -14.16
N ILE A 485 12.37 -5.36 -12.96
CA ILE A 485 13.66 -4.90 -12.45
C ILE A 485 14.68 -6.03 -12.64
N VAL A 486 15.77 -5.72 -13.34
CA VAL A 486 16.90 -6.64 -13.53
C VAL A 486 17.97 -6.30 -12.50
N SER A 487 18.13 -7.13 -11.48
CA SER A 487 19.18 -6.94 -10.46
C SER A 487 20.54 -7.40 -10.92
N MET A 488 21.58 -6.87 -10.27
CA MET A 488 22.99 -7.11 -10.64
C MET A 488 23.23 -6.88 -12.15
N THR A 489 22.69 -5.79 -12.68
CA THR A 489 22.89 -5.38 -14.07
C THR A 489 24.32 -4.87 -14.25
N LYS A 490 25.07 -5.49 -15.15
CA LYS A 490 26.48 -5.18 -15.49
C LYS A 490 26.62 -4.55 -16.87
N GLY A 491 25.67 -4.80 -17.76
CA GLY A 491 25.70 -4.29 -19.13
C GLY A 491 24.32 -4.19 -19.77
N PRO A 492 24.22 -3.58 -20.97
CA PRO A 492 22.95 -3.48 -21.68
C PRO A 492 22.42 -4.85 -22.12
N ASP A 493 23.28 -5.86 -22.30
CA ASP A 493 22.88 -7.22 -22.64
C ASP A 493 22.02 -7.88 -21.56
N ASP A 494 22.25 -7.56 -20.28
CA ASP A 494 21.42 -8.08 -19.17
C ASP A 494 19.96 -7.63 -19.29
N LEU A 495 19.74 -6.38 -19.72
CA LEU A 495 18.38 -5.86 -19.96
C LEU A 495 17.78 -6.48 -21.22
N ILE A 496 18.54 -6.49 -22.31
CA ILE A 496 18.08 -7.05 -23.59
C ILE A 496 17.77 -8.55 -23.43
N ALA A 497 18.48 -9.28 -22.57
CA ALA A 497 18.19 -10.67 -22.25
C ALA A 497 16.77 -10.84 -21.71
N ALA A 498 16.37 -10.05 -20.72
CA ALA A 498 15.00 -10.05 -20.19
C ALA A 498 13.97 -9.66 -21.27
N VAL A 499 14.29 -8.67 -22.12
CA VAL A 499 13.41 -8.22 -23.21
C VAL A 499 13.20 -9.32 -24.28
N VAL A 500 14.23 -10.10 -24.61
CA VAL A 500 14.11 -11.23 -25.54
C VAL A 500 13.15 -12.28 -25.01
N ILE A 501 13.22 -12.61 -23.71
CA ILE A 501 12.30 -13.56 -23.08
C ILE A 501 10.87 -12.99 -23.07
N ALA A 502 10.73 -11.69 -22.77
CA ALA A 502 9.44 -10.99 -22.82
C ALA A 502 8.80 -10.97 -24.21
N GLN A 503 9.61 -10.95 -25.28
CA GLN A 503 9.13 -11.08 -26.66
C GLN A 503 8.51 -12.45 -26.91
N GLN A 504 9.08 -13.53 -26.37
CA GLN A 504 8.55 -14.90 -26.55
C GLN A 504 7.14 -15.07 -25.96
N VAL A 505 6.78 -14.26 -24.96
CA VAL A 505 5.45 -14.29 -24.32
C VAL A 505 4.52 -13.15 -24.76
N GLY A 506 4.92 -12.35 -25.76
CA GLY A 506 4.10 -11.27 -26.31
C GLY A 506 3.94 -10.04 -25.41
N LEU A 507 4.81 -9.86 -24.41
CA LEU A 507 4.91 -8.65 -23.60
C LEU A 507 5.58 -7.50 -24.37
N VAL A 508 6.51 -7.83 -25.26
CA VAL A 508 7.20 -6.89 -26.15
C VAL A 508 7.08 -7.37 -27.59
N SER A 509 6.84 -6.46 -28.53
CA SER A 509 6.92 -6.70 -29.97
C SER A 509 7.43 -5.43 -30.65
N LEU A 510 8.65 -5.48 -31.20
CA LEU A 510 9.19 -4.35 -31.97
C LEU A 510 8.43 -4.15 -33.29
N LYS A 511 7.95 -5.24 -33.88
CA LYS A 511 7.17 -5.24 -35.12
C LYS A 511 5.83 -4.54 -34.96
N ASP A 512 5.18 -4.72 -33.82
CA ASP A 512 3.87 -4.13 -33.50
C ASP A 512 3.99 -2.83 -32.68
N GLU A 513 5.20 -2.30 -32.49
CA GLU A 513 5.50 -1.12 -31.66
C GLU A 513 4.88 -1.22 -30.25
N LYS A 514 4.93 -2.42 -29.67
CA LYS A 514 4.21 -2.78 -28.45
C LYS A 514 5.17 -3.11 -27.31
N ALA A 515 4.99 -2.44 -26.17
CA ALA A 515 5.61 -2.81 -24.90
C ALA A 515 4.55 -2.73 -23.79
N ARG A 516 4.22 -3.87 -23.18
CA ARG A 516 3.22 -3.97 -22.10
C ARG A 516 3.79 -3.70 -20.72
N ILE A 517 5.12 -3.75 -20.57
CA ILE A 517 5.86 -3.60 -19.32
C ILE A 517 7.19 -2.88 -19.60
N GLY A 518 7.65 -2.07 -18.65
CA GLY A 518 8.96 -1.43 -18.67
C GLY A 518 10.06 -2.32 -18.06
N PHE A 519 11.30 -2.12 -18.47
CA PHE A 519 12.47 -2.81 -17.91
C PHE A 519 13.39 -1.79 -17.25
N ALA A 520 13.79 -2.05 -16.00
CA ALA A 520 14.63 -1.17 -15.22
C ALA A 520 15.93 -1.87 -14.82
N PRO A 521 17.10 -1.28 -15.09
CA PRO A 521 18.36 -1.77 -14.54
C PRO A 521 18.44 -1.43 -13.05
N LEU A 522 18.91 -2.37 -12.24
CA LEU A 522 19.37 -2.09 -10.88
C LEU A 522 20.89 -2.24 -10.83
N LEU A 523 21.56 -1.10 -10.64
CA LEU A 523 23.01 -0.96 -10.49
C LEU A 523 23.34 -0.97 -8.98
N GLU A 524 23.99 -2.03 -8.51
CA GLU A 524 24.16 -2.30 -7.08
C GLU A 524 25.62 -2.11 -6.63
N THR A 525 26.57 -2.28 -7.54
CA THR A 525 27.98 -2.11 -7.23
C THR A 525 28.52 -0.73 -7.60
N VAL A 526 29.58 -0.30 -6.91
CA VAL A 526 30.27 0.97 -7.22
C VAL A 526 30.83 0.96 -8.65
N ALA A 527 31.21 -0.21 -9.16
CA ALA A 527 31.67 -0.34 -10.53
C ALA A 527 30.53 -0.09 -11.52
N GLU A 528 29.37 -0.69 -11.29
CA GLU A 528 28.16 -0.52 -12.11
C GLU A 528 27.66 0.93 -12.09
N LEU A 529 27.67 1.60 -10.94
CA LEU A 529 27.28 3.01 -10.83
C LEU A 529 28.22 4.00 -11.55
N ARG A 530 29.45 3.58 -11.86
CA ARG A 530 30.46 4.40 -12.53
C ARG A 530 30.56 4.17 -14.03
N ALA A 531 30.16 2.98 -14.49
CA ALA A 531 30.10 2.60 -15.89
C ALA A 531 28.94 3.35 -16.57
#